data_AF-A0A0R3QGR4-F1
#
_entry.id   AF-A0A0R3QGR4-F1
#
_cell.length_a   1.000
_cell.length_b   1.000
_cell.length_c   1.000
_cell.angle_alpha   90.00
_cell.angle_beta   90.00
_cell.angle_gamma   90.00
#
_symmetry.space_group_name_H-M   'P 1'
#
loop_
_entity.id
_entity.type
_entity.pdbx_description
1 polymer ?
#
loop_
_entity_poly.entity_id
_entity_poly.type
_entity_poly.pdbx_seq_one_letter_code
_entity_poly.pdbx_strand_id
1 'polypeptide(L)'
;MCFWFQTLITPFNEMPNGRFYDPRSRNSFKYEHLRKEATDIQIENANDGGSETWRKAVQEEADKYTDSHYEETGIAAVFVNNGSLTLCIESHRNGRWRSQWTIPIADGKNEQCEIKGIIKVHVHYYEDGNVQLVSTKETSAKITYTVSFYKSILSVVFMEERGKRSKTIAE
;
A
#
# COMPACT_ATOMS: atom_id res chain seq x y z
N MET A 1 4.87 -13.52 -22.58
CA MET A 1 3.84 -13.48 -21.54
C MET A 1 3.90 -12.10 -20.92
N CYS A 2 3.00 -11.18 -21.32
CA CYS A 2 3.00 -9.83 -20.79
C CYS A 2 2.41 -9.90 -19.38
N PHE A 3 3.26 -9.76 -18.35
CA PHE A 3 2.77 -9.62 -16.98
C PHE A 3 2.08 -8.26 -16.85
N TRP A 4 0.75 -8.26 -16.84
CA TRP A 4 -0.02 -7.10 -16.43
C TRP A 4 0.13 -6.96 -14.92
N PHE A 5 1.03 -6.09 -14.47
CA PHE A 5 1.09 -5.74 -13.06
C PHE A 5 -0.16 -4.93 -12.71
N GLN A 6 -0.92 -5.39 -11.72
CA GLN A 6 -2.02 -4.61 -11.16
C GLN A 6 -1.45 -3.48 -10.30
N THR A 7 -2.14 -2.34 -10.29
CA THR A 7 -1.80 -1.17 -9.47
C THR A 7 -3.05 -0.65 -8.78
N LEU A 8 -2.87 0.25 -7.82
CA LEU A 8 -3.97 0.86 -7.06
C LEU A 8 -4.28 2.26 -7.57
N ILE A 9 -5.56 2.62 -7.56
CA ILE A 9 -6.03 3.97 -7.84
C ILE A 9 -6.11 4.72 -6.51
N THR A 10 -5.19 5.66 -6.30
CA THR A 10 -5.04 6.38 -5.04
C THR A 10 -4.77 7.86 -5.28
N PRO A 11 -5.00 8.73 -4.28
CA PRO A 11 -4.55 10.12 -4.37
C PRO A 11 -3.03 10.26 -4.50
N PHE A 12 -2.25 9.24 -4.13
CA PHE A 12 -0.78 9.28 -4.15
C PHE A 12 -0.18 9.07 -5.54
N ASN A 13 -0.99 8.59 -6.48
CA ASN A 13 -0.58 8.39 -7.85
C ASN A 13 -1.46 9.13 -8.85
N GLU A 14 -2.35 9.99 -8.36
CA GLU A 14 -3.10 10.91 -9.19
C GLU A 14 -2.16 11.99 -9.76
N MET A 15 -2.23 12.16 -11.06
CA MET A 15 -1.52 13.19 -11.82
C MET A 15 -2.46 14.35 -12.15
N PRO A 16 -1.94 15.52 -12.54
CA PRO A 16 -2.76 16.55 -13.17
C PRO A 16 -3.62 15.96 -14.30
N ASN A 17 -4.82 16.52 -14.47
CA ASN A 17 -5.75 16.16 -15.55
C ASN A 17 -6.50 14.82 -15.33
N GLY A 18 -6.54 14.30 -14.10
CA GLY A 18 -7.29 13.09 -13.75
C GLY A 18 -6.68 11.80 -14.31
N ARG A 19 -5.37 11.81 -14.58
CA ARG A 19 -4.60 10.60 -14.93
C ARG A 19 -4.02 9.98 -13.67
N PHE A 20 -3.58 8.74 -13.77
CA PHE A 20 -2.85 8.04 -12.72
C PHE A 20 -1.51 7.56 -13.25
N TYR A 21 -0.48 7.58 -12.40
CA TYR A 21 0.85 7.06 -12.69
C TYR A 21 1.05 5.71 -12.01
N ASP A 22 1.59 4.73 -12.73
CA ASP A 22 2.08 3.50 -12.15
C ASP A 22 3.61 3.46 -12.22
N PRO A 23 4.33 3.66 -11.09
CA PRO A 23 5.79 3.70 -11.09
C PRO A 23 6.43 2.35 -11.45
N ARG A 24 5.71 1.24 -11.29
CA ARG A 24 6.23 -0.09 -11.63
C ARG A 24 6.32 -0.28 -13.13
N SER A 25 5.25 0.03 -13.86
CA SER A 25 5.23 -0.07 -15.33
C SER A 25 5.77 1.17 -16.03
N ARG A 26 6.02 2.26 -15.29
CA ARG A 26 6.40 3.59 -15.80
C ARG A 26 5.42 4.13 -16.83
N ASN A 27 4.14 3.87 -16.60
CA ASN A 27 3.08 4.35 -17.47
C ASN A 27 2.12 5.25 -16.70
N SER A 28 1.62 6.28 -17.37
CA SER A 28 0.41 7.00 -16.95
C SER A 28 -0.81 6.51 -17.73
N PHE A 29 -1.99 6.60 -17.13
CA PHE A 29 -3.23 6.13 -17.75
C PHE A 29 -4.44 6.92 -17.24
N LYS A 30 -5.54 6.91 -17.98
CA LYS A 30 -6.86 7.33 -17.48
C LYS A 30 -7.58 6.13 -16.89
N TYR A 31 -8.31 6.34 -15.81
CA TYR A 31 -9.11 5.29 -15.19
C TYR A 31 -10.58 5.47 -15.51
N GLU A 32 -11.18 4.50 -16.20
CA GLU A 32 -12.61 4.51 -16.48
C GLU A 32 -13.37 3.84 -15.32
N HIS A 33 -13.94 4.66 -14.43
CA HIS A 33 -14.55 4.18 -13.18
C HIS A 33 -15.69 3.18 -13.35
N LEU A 34 -16.49 3.30 -14.43
CA LEU A 34 -17.62 2.39 -14.69
C LEU A 34 -17.16 0.99 -15.05
N ARG A 35 -16.14 0.90 -15.92
CA ARG A 35 -15.59 -0.38 -16.42
C ARG A 35 -14.47 -0.92 -15.55
N LYS A 36 -13.93 -0.08 -14.67
CA LYS A 36 -12.76 -0.36 -13.82
C LYS A 36 -11.53 -0.72 -14.65
N GLU A 37 -11.37 -0.08 -15.80
CA GLU A 37 -10.31 -0.34 -16.78
C GLU A 37 -9.34 0.84 -16.90
N ALA A 38 -8.06 0.54 -17.12
CA ALA A 38 -7.07 1.53 -17.51
C ALA A 38 -7.15 1.77 -19.03
N THR A 39 -7.19 3.04 -19.41
CA THR A 39 -7.32 3.50 -20.81
C THR A 39 -6.27 4.56 -21.10
N ASP A 40 -6.01 4.85 -22.39
CA ASP A 40 -5.08 5.91 -22.81
C ASP A 40 -3.72 5.81 -22.10
N ILE A 41 -3.13 4.60 -22.13
CA ILE A 41 -1.86 4.28 -21.47
C ILE A 41 -0.72 4.96 -22.24
N GLN A 42 0.13 5.68 -21.53
CA GLN A 42 1.24 6.45 -22.07
C GLN A 42 2.50 6.18 -21.24
N ILE A 43 3.65 6.07 -21.89
CA ILE A 43 4.92 5.96 -21.18
C ILE A 43 5.18 7.30 -20.49
N GLU A 44 5.45 7.24 -19.19
CA GLU A 44 5.73 8.43 -18.38
C GLU A 44 7.22 8.45 -18.04
N ASN A 45 7.93 9.46 -18.52
CA ASN A 45 9.34 9.66 -18.20
C ASN A 45 9.45 10.43 -16.88
N ALA A 46 9.16 9.75 -15.78
CA ALA A 46 9.38 10.29 -14.45
C ALA A 46 10.88 10.38 -14.16
N ASN A 47 11.31 11.48 -13.55
CA ASN A 47 12.69 11.62 -13.09
C ASN A 47 12.84 10.84 -11.78
N ASP A 48 13.08 9.56 -11.92
CA ASP A 48 13.26 8.58 -10.85
C ASP A 48 14.59 8.89 -10.13
N GLY A 49 14.57 9.84 -9.19
CA GLY A 49 15.72 10.16 -8.35
C GLY A 49 16.10 9.00 -7.41
N GLY A 50 16.91 9.29 -6.39
CA GLY A 50 17.35 8.26 -5.42
C GLY A 50 16.22 7.50 -4.71
N SER A 51 15.00 8.03 -4.73
CA SER A 51 13.80 7.42 -4.16
C SER A 51 13.34 6.15 -4.88
N GLU A 52 13.62 5.97 -6.18
CA GLU A 52 13.13 4.81 -6.93
C GLU A 52 13.76 3.50 -6.45
N THR A 53 15.04 3.53 -6.09
CA THR A 53 15.73 2.38 -5.49
C THR A 53 15.01 1.91 -4.21
N TRP A 54 14.61 2.85 -3.36
CA TRP A 54 13.88 2.56 -2.14
C TRP A 54 12.46 2.08 -2.43
N ARG A 55 11.75 2.76 -3.34
CA ARG A 55 10.38 2.43 -3.74
C ARG A 55 10.33 1.00 -4.28
N LYS A 56 11.26 0.62 -5.16
CA LYS A 56 11.36 -0.73 -5.73
C LYS A 56 11.65 -1.77 -4.66
N ALA A 57 12.59 -1.52 -3.75
CA ALA A 57 12.93 -2.46 -2.68
C ALA A 57 11.76 -2.69 -1.70
N VAL A 58 11.02 -1.64 -1.33
CA VAL A 58 9.80 -1.77 -0.51
C VAL A 58 8.71 -2.52 -1.27
N GLN A 59 8.55 -2.25 -2.57
CA GLN A 59 7.56 -2.93 -3.41
C GLN A 59 7.83 -4.44 -3.48
N GLU A 60 9.07 -4.86 -3.69
CA GLU A 60 9.43 -6.28 -3.76
C GLU A 60 9.12 -7.04 -2.46
N GLU A 61 9.35 -6.41 -1.29
CA GLU A 61 8.97 -7.02 -0.02
C GLU A 61 7.46 -6.96 0.23
N ALA A 62 6.77 -5.91 -0.24
CA ALA A 62 5.33 -5.79 -0.15
C ALA A 62 4.59 -6.83 -1.01
N ASP A 63 5.11 -7.16 -2.19
CA ASP A 63 4.55 -8.20 -3.06
C ASP A 63 4.62 -9.58 -2.37
N LYS A 64 5.79 -9.92 -1.80
CA LYS A 64 5.95 -11.15 -1.00
C LYS A 64 4.99 -11.17 0.20
N TYR A 65 4.81 -10.02 0.85
CA TYR A 65 3.88 -9.88 1.96
C TYR A 65 2.44 -10.13 1.53
N THR A 66 1.99 -9.52 0.43
CA THR A 66 0.63 -9.70 -0.07
C THR A 66 0.36 -11.13 -0.53
N ASP A 67 1.29 -11.74 -1.25
CA ASP A 67 1.16 -13.13 -1.72
C ASP A 67 0.99 -14.11 -0.54
N SER A 68 1.68 -13.85 0.57
CA SER A 68 1.65 -14.73 1.75
C SER A 68 0.49 -14.48 2.73
N HIS A 69 -0.09 -13.28 2.74
CA HIS A 69 -1.08 -12.88 3.76
C HIS A 69 -2.48 -12.62 3.20
N TYR A 70 -2.59 -12.28 1.92
CA TYR A 70 -3.83 -11.88 1.27
C TYR A 70 -4.20 -12.76 0.06
N GLU A 71 -3.48 -13.86 -0.14
CA GLU A 71 -3.69 -14.81 -1.24
C GLU A 71 -3.77 -14.05 -2.59
N GLU A 72 -4.63 -14.47 -3.52
CA GLU A 72 -4.80 -13.82 -4.83
C GLU A 72 -5.61 -12.50 -4.78
N THR A 73 -6.06 -12.09 -3.60
CA THR A 73 -6.92 -10.89 -3.46
C THR A 73 -6.15 -9.63 -3.07
N GLY A 74 -4.89 -9.78 -2.64
CA GLY A 74 -4.06 -8.68 -2.16
C GLY A 74 -3.30 -7.98 -3.27
N ILE A 75 -3.37 -6.66 -3.31
CA ILE A 75 -2.56 -5.82 -4.20
C ILE A 75 -1.80 -4.82 -3.34
N ALA A 76 -0.47 -4.76 -3.52
CA ALA A 76 0.37 -3.72 -2.96
C ALA A 76 0.87 -2.77 -4.06
N ALA A 77 0.84 -1.47 -3.77
CA ALA A 77 1.44 -0.44 -4.62
C ALA A 77 2.23 0.56 -3.76
N VAL A 78 3.45 0.88 -4.18
CA VAL A 78 4.35 1.82 -3.50
C VAL A 78 4.60 3.02 -4.40
N PHE A 79 4.28 4.21 -3.89
CA PHE A 79 4.42 5.49 -4.58
C PHE A 79 5.44 6.38 -3.87
N VAL A 80 5.98 7.36 -4.58
CA VAL A 80 6.74 8.47 -3.98
C VAL A 80 5.80 9.66 -3.84
N ASN A 81 5.61 10.16 -2.63
CA ASN A 81 4.72 11.28 -2.34
C ASN A 81 5.37 12.22 -1.32
N ASN A 82 5.48 13.51 -1.63
CA ASN A 82 6.08 14.54 -0.77
C ASN A 82 7.44 14.15 -0.17
N GLY A 83 8.31 13.52 -0.96
CA GLY A 83 9.66 13.10 -0.54
C GLY A 83 9.71 11.85 0.35
N SER A 84 8.58 11.20 0.61
CA SER A 84 8.47 9.93 1.34
C SER A 84 7.89 8.83 0.46
N LEU A 85 8.06 7.58 0.86
CA LEU A 85 7.34 6.47 0.23
C LEU A 85 5.96 6.33 0.85
N THR A 86 4.97 6.02 0.01
CA THR A 86 3.62 5.65 0.44
C THR A 86 3.32 4.23 -0.05
N LEU A 87 3.28 3.28 0.88
CA LEU A 87 2.84 1.90 0.62
C LEU A 87 1.33 1.81 0.83
N CYS A 88 0.61 1.36 -0.19
CA CYS A 88 -0.82 1.07 -0.14
C CYS A 88 -1.04 -0.42 -0.36
N ILE A 89 -1.86 -1.05 0.48
CA ILE A 89 -2.28 -2.44 0.35
C ILE A 89 -3.81 -2.46 0.34
N GLU A 90 -4.40 -3.16 -0.62
CA GLU A 90 -5.84 -3.42 -0.68
C GLU A 90 -6.09 -4.93 -0.81
N SER A 91 -7.09 -5.44 -0.10
CA SER A 91 -7.60 -6.80 -0.28
C SER A 91 -9.11 -6.83 -0.09
N HIS A 92 -9.78 -7.76 -0.78
CA HIS A 92 -11.24 -7.94 -0.71
C HIS A 92 -11.65 -9.26 -0.03
N ARG A 93 -10.73 -9.91 0.70
CA ARG A 93 -11.03 -11.14 1.43
C ARG A 93 -11.95 -10.85 2.64
N ASN A 94 -13.17 -11.41 2.62
CA ASN A 94 -14.17 -11.27 3.69
C ASN A 94 -14.56 -9.81 4.01
N GLY A 95 -14.50 -8.94 3.00
CA GLY A 95 -14.68 -7.49 3.14
C GLY A 95 -13.49 -6.74 2.55
N ARG A 96 -13.54 -5.42 2.57
CA ARG A 96 -12.50 -4.54 2.04
C ARG A 96 -11.50 -4.16 3.13
N TRP A 97 -10.30 -4.70 3.03
CA TRP A 97 -9.12 -4.27 3.77
C TRP A 97 -8.36 -3.20 3.00
N ARG A 98 -7.93 -2.13 3.68
CA ARG A 98 -7.03 -1.11 3.14
C ARG A 98 -6.00 -0.71 4.18
N SER A 99 -4.73 -0.73 3.80
CA SER A 99 -3.58 -0.34 4.61
C SER A 99 -2.80 0.72 3.89
N GLN A 100 -2.47 1.82 4.55
CA GLN A 100 -1.68 2.91 3.98
C GLN A 100 -0.55 3.26 4.94
N TRP A 101 0.69 3.26 4.45
CA TRP A 101 1.89 3.51 5.26
C TRP A 101 2.76 4.58 4.63
N THR A 102 3.09 5.60 5.42
CA THR A 102 4.09 6.63 5.06
C THR A 102 5.43 6.22 5.65
N ILE A 103 6.45 6.11 4.79
CA ILE A 103 7.78 5.60 5.12
C ILE A 103 8.81 6.67 4.70
N PRO A 104 9.50 7.30 5.67
CA PRO A 104 10.56 8.27 5.35
C PRO A 104 11.77 7.60 4.69
N ILE A 105 12.32 8.26 3.66
CA ILE A 105 13.57 7.87 3.00
C ILE A 105 14.73 8.40 3.83
N ALA A 106 15.78 7.59 4.03
CA ALA A 106 16.95 8.02 4.79
C ALA A 106 17.66 9.21 4.12
N ASP A 107 17.97 10.22 4.92
CA ASP A 107 18.74 11.41 4.52
C ASP A 107 20.20 11.38 5.01
N GLY A 108 20.60 10.29 5.67
CA GLY A 108 21.92 10.10 6.26
C GLY A 108 22.14 10.85 7.58
N LYS A 109 21.15 11.59 8.09
CA LYS A 109 21.26 12.36 9.34
C LYS A 109 20.71 11.61 10.55
N ASN A 110 19.72 10.76 10.32
CA ASN A 110 19.08 9.97 11.37
C ASN A 110 19.31 8.48 11.13
N GLU A 111 19.65 7.74 12.18
CA GLU A 111 19.79 6.27 12.14
C GLU A 111 18.43 5.56 12.20
N GLN A 112 17.38 6.26 12.61
CA GLN A 112 16.03 5.75 12.76
C GLN A 112 15.02 6.66 12.07
N CYS A 113 13.91 6.06 11.64
CA CYS A 113 12.72 6.78 11.18
C CYS A 113 11.46 6.28 11.86
N GLU A 114 10.45 7.13 11.92
CA GLU A 114 9.10 6.73 12.29
C GLU A 114 8.27 6.51 11.02
N ILE A 115 7.73 5.30 10.85
CA ILE A 115 6.72 5.03 9.83
C ILE A 115 5.32 5.18 10.44
N LYS A 116 4.36 5.67 9.64
CA LYS A 116 2.99 5.95 10.09
C LYS A 116 2.00 5.19 9.23
N GLY A 117 1.06 4.50 9.85
CA GLY A 117 0.10 3.61 9.22
C GLY A 117 -1.35 4.01 9.50
N ILE A 118 -2.22 3.83 8.51
CA ILE A 118 -3.67 3.90 8.66
C ILE A 118 -4.24 2.60 8.07
N ILE A 119 -4.94 1.84 8.90
CA ILE A 119 -5.55 0.56 8.55
C ILE A 119 -7.07 0.72 8.61
N LYS A 120 -7.77 0.33 7.55
CA LYS A 120 -9.22 0.44 7.42
C LYS A 120 -9.81 -0.90 7.02
N VAL A 121 -10.86 -1.31 7.71
CA VAL A 121 -11.62 -2.54 7.42
C VAL A 121 -13.07 -2.17 7.20
N HIS A 122 -13.64 -2.65 6.10
CA HIS A 122 -15.07 -2.50 5.81
C HIS A 122 -15.66 -3.86 5.43
N VAL A 123 -16.49 -4.43 6.30
CA VAL A 123 -17.21 -5.68 6.04
C VAL A 123 -18.69 -5.35 5.86
N HIS A 124 -19.31 -5.95 4.85
CA HIS A 124 -20.75 -5.80 4.58
C HIS A 124 -21.35 -7.17 4.35
N TYR A 125 -22.35 -7.53 5.17
CA TYR A 125 -23.09 -8.78 5.08
C TYR A 125 -24.58 -8.47 4.86
N TYR A 126 -25.23 -9.24 3.99
CA TYR A 126 -26.58 -8.94 3.50
C TYR A 126 -27.54 -10.15 3.37
N GLU A 127 -27.20 -11.35 3.86
CA GLU A 127 -28.07 -12.52 3.66
C GLU A 127 -29.42 -12.42 4.40
N ASP A 128 -29.46 -11.83 5.61
CA ASP A 128 -30.70 -11.68 6.41
C ASP A 128 -30.89 -10.26 6.99
N GLY A 129 -30.21 -9.26 6.41
CA GLY A 129 -30.28 -7.87 6.87
C GLY A 129 -29.01 -7.08 6.51
N ASN A 130 -29.07 -5.75 6.56
CA ASN A 130 -27.95 -4.89 6.18
C ASN A 130 -27.00 -4.66 7.36
N VAL A 131 -25.98 -5.51 7.52
CA VAL A 131 -24.99 -5.39 8.60
C VAL A 131 -23.65 -4.92 8.05
N GLN A 132 -23.13 -3.81 8.59
CA GLN A 132 -21.83 -3.25 8.22
C GLN A 132 -20.93 -3.08 9.43
N LEU A 133 -19.66 -3.47 9.25
CA LEU A 133 -18.57 -3.16 10.17
C LEU A 133 -17.61 -2.21 9.46
N VAL A 134 -17.40 -1.02 10.02
CA VAL A 134 -16.38 -0.08 9.57
C VAL A 134 -15.42 0.18 10.73
N SER A 135 -14.14 -0.09 10.51
CA SER A 135 -13.08 0.12 11.49
C SER A 135 -11.92 0.90 10.87
N THR A 136 -11.34 1.81 11.64
CA THR A 136 -10.13 2.56 11.29
C THR A 136 -9.17 2.55 12.47
N LYS A 137 -7.90 2.25 12.21
CA LYS A 137 -6.81 2.30 13.19
C LYS A 137 -5.67 3.12 12.62
N GLU A 138 -5.23 4.12 13.37
CA GLU A 138 -3.99 4.86 13.11
C GLU A 138 -2.89 4.31 14.01
N THR A 139 -1.65 4.23 13.49
CA THR A 139 -0.51 3.68 14.22
C THR A 139 0.81 4.26 13.73
N SER A 140 1.86 4.13 14.53
CA SER A 140 3.22 4.47 14.13
C SER A 140 4.24 3.55 14.79
N ALA A 141 5.41 3.42 14.16
CA ALA A 141 6.50 2.60 14.67
C ALA A 141 7.86 3.19 14.28
N LYS A 142 8.82 3.09 15.21
CA LYS A 142 10.22 3.47 14.93
C LYS A 142 10.97 2.28 14.36
N ILE A 143 11.71 2.49 13.28
CA ILE A 143 12.53 1.49 12.59
C ILE A 143 13.93 2.07 12.39
N THR A 144 14.96 1.27 12.67
CA THR A 144 16.36 1.63 12.39
C THR A 144 16.70 1.30 10.94
N TYR A 145 17.42 2.19 10.25
CA TYR A 145 17.96 1.94 8.92
C TYR A 145 19.07 0.88 9.00
N THR A 146 18.73 -0.36 8.71
CA THR A 146 19.65 -1.51 8.68
C THR A 146 19.63 -2.21 7.32
N VAL A 147 20.50 -3.20 7.13
CA VAL A 147 20.48 -4.05 5.92
C VAL A 147 19.15 -4.78 5.69
N SER A 148 18.35 -4.97 6.75
CA SER A 148 17.04 -5.60 6.68
C SER A 148 15.88 -4.61 6.69
N PHE A 149 16.14 -3.30 6.49
CA PHE A 149 15.16 -2.24 6.66
C PHE A 149 13.83 -2.49 5.94
N TYR A 150 13.88 -2.88 4.66
CA TYR A 150 12.68 -3.14 3.87
C TYR A 150 11.84 -4.29 4.44
N LYS A 151 12.48 -5.37 4.90
CA LYS A 151 11.81 -6.48 5.60
C LYS A 151 11.23 -6.02 6.94
N SER A 152 11.96 -5.19 7.68
CA SER A 152 11.53 -4.64 8.97
C SER A 152 10.25 -3.79 8.82
N ILE A 153 10.09 -3.05 7.71
CA ILE A 153 8.85 -2.35 7.40
C ILE A 153 7.68 -3.33 7.35
N LEU A 154 7.76 -4.39 6.54
CA LEU A 154 6.66 -5.33 6.37
C LEU A 154 6.40 -6.16 7.63
N SER A 155 7.43 -6.45 8.44
CA SER A 155 7.24 -7.02 9.78
C SER A 155 6.43 -6.12 10.69
N VAL A 156 6.66 -4.80 10.66
CA VAL A 156 5.86 -3.83 11.42
C VAL A 156 4.43 -3.77 10.89
N VAL A 157 4.25 -3.70 9.56
CA VAL A 157 2.93 -3.73 8.92
C VAL A 157 2.16 -4.94 9.43
N PHE A 158 2.73 -6.14 9.31
CA PHE A 158 2.12 -7.38 9.79
C PHE A 158 1.70 -7.32 11.27
N MET A 159 2.60 -6.85 12.14
CA MET A 159 2.34 -6.76 13.58
C MET A 159 1.19 -5.79 13.89
N GLU A 160 1.13 -4.67 13.18
CA GLU A 160 0.10 -3.66 13.39
C GLU A 160 -1.26 -4.04 12.78
N GLU A 161 -1.26 -4.76 11.66
CA GLU A 161 -2.46 -5.28 10.99
C GLU A 161 -3.14 -6.40 11.79
N ARG A 162 -2.36 -7.29 12.41
CA ARG A 162 -2.94 -8.33 13.30
C ARG A 162 -3.37 -7.80 14.67
N GLY A 163 -3.00 -6.57 15.00
CA GLY A 163 -3.13 -5.99 16.32
C GLY A 163 -2.20 -6.65 17.33
N LYS A 164 -1.85 -5.92 18.40
CA LYS A 164 -1.42 -6.58 19.64
C LYS A 164 -2.56 -7.50 20.02
N ARG A 165 -2.34 -8.82 20.15
CA ARG A 165 -3.34 -9.77 20.65
C ARG A 165 -3.86 -9.29 22.01
N SER A 166 -4.87 -8.43 22.03
CA SER A 166 -5.64 -8.16 23.22
C SER A 166 -6.55 -9.37 23.37
N LYS A 167 -6.23 -10.22 24.35
CA LYS A 167 -7.14 -11.26 24.84
C LYS A 167 -8.34 -10.58 25.49
N THR A 168 -9.24 -9.99 24.71
CA THR A 168 -10.52 -9.51 25.26
C THR A 168 -11.53 -9.39 24.14
N ILE A 169 -12.21 -10.50 23.83
CA ILE A 169 -13.67 -10.54 23.82
C ILE A 169 -14.05 -11.91 24.37
N ALA A 170 -14.40 -11.94 25.64
CA ALA A 170 -15.16 -13.00 26.27
C ALA A 170 -16.04 -12.30 27.31
N GLU A 171 -17.24 -11.91 26.89
CA GLU A 171 -18.44 -11.80 27.73
C GLU A 171 -19.63 -12.29 26.89
#